data_AF-A0A8J2HTJ0-F1
#
_entry.id   AF-A0A8J2HTJ0-F1
#
_cell.length_a   1.000
_cell.length_b   1.000
_cell.length_c   1.000
_cell.angle_alpha   90.00
_cell.angle_beta   90.00
_cell.angle_gamma   90.00
#
_symmetry.space_group_name_H-M   'P 1'
#
loop_
_entity.id
_entity.type
_entity.pdbx_description
1 polymer ?
#
loop_
_entity_poly.entity_id
_entity_poly.type
_entity_poly.pdbx_seq_one_letter_code
_entity_poly.pdbx_strand_id
1 'polypeptide(L)'
;MSEHGGATWNEVSAKAVRFYDHCPGDPLINWKERTYATVLEYILMNITKFNTKVTEIKYEETPVKVITANGEEYLADHVIATPSLGVLQKNIDTLFNPQLPEKKLNAIKPQKRWLLGISSGIRVEHKPKLLLFWVTGPYIKEMETLPEEIFQEQVKEFVKRFFGKAYNLTDPKIIKRSLWNTNENFLGVYSFYGLQTDVSGPHTEDFVDPIMKFDKLVLQFAGEATTSHYGISLRHTIKIIKMTNKLLIKLKNLIEKNCIF
;
A
#
# COMPACT_ATOMS: atom_id res chain seq x y z
N MET A 1 16.05 -4.81 3.83
CA MET A 1 14.74 -5.15 4.43
C MET A 1 13.82 -5.57 3.31
N SER A 2 13.14 -6.70 3.43
CA SER A 2 12.15 -7.16 2.44
C SER A 2 10.88 -6.33 2.56
N GLU A 3 10.36 -5.79 1.46
CA GLU A 3 9.13 -4.98 1.46
C GLU A 3 7.89 -5.75 1.95
N HIS A 4 7.92 -7.08 1.98
CA HIS A 4 6.74 -7.91 2.23
C HIS A 4 6.90 -8.96 3.36
N GLY A 5 8.08 -9.01 4.01
CA GLY A 5 8.42 -10.09 4.95
C GLY A 5 8.42 -9.73 6.43
N GLY A 6 7.76 -8.62 6.82
CA GLY A 6 7.79 -8.07 8.18
C GLY A 6 8.33 -6.64 8.21
N ALA A 7 7.77 -5.77 7.37
CA ALA A 7 8.28 -4.41 7.21
C ALA A 7 7.91 -3.49 8.38
N THR A 8 6.83 -3.76 9.12
CA THR A 8 6.36 -2.89 10.19
C THR A 8 5.75 -3.65 11.37
N TRP A 9 5.93 -3.12 12.58
CA TRP A 9 5.30 -3.63 13.81
C TRP A 9 3.76 -3.64 13.74
N ASN A 10 3.17 -2.80 12.88
CA ASN A 10 1.72 -2.69 12.70
C ASN A 10 1.09 -3.93 12.04
N GLU A 11 1.90 -4.81 11.45
CA GLU A 11 1.43 -6.03 10.77
C GLU A 11 1.63 -7.30 11.63
N VAL A 12 2.20 -7.17 12.83
CA VAL A 12 2.50 -8.30 13.71
C VAL A 12 1.24 -8.70 14.50
N SER A 13 0.84 -9.96 14.38
CA SER A 13 -0.29 -10.50 15.15
C SER A 13 0.09 -10.69 16.62
N ALA A 14 -0.53 -9.91 17.50
CA ALA A 14 -0.32 -10.00 18.96
C ALA A 14 -0.62 -11.41 19.53
N LYS A 15 -1.57 -12.14 18.93
CA LYS A 15 -1.84 -13.54 19.30
C LYS A 15 -0.73 -14.47 18.81
N ALA A 16 -0.21 -14.24 17.61
CA ALA A 16 0.75 -15.14 16.99
C ALA A 16 2.16 -15.04 17.56
N VAL A 17 2.53 -13.90 18.18
CA VAL A 17 3.82 -13.77 18.90
C VAL A 17 4.00 -14.89 19.94
N ARG A 18 2.91 -15.37 20.54
CA ARG A 18 2.93 -16.45 21.55
C ARG A 18 3.13 -17.85 20.97
N PHE A 19 3.16 -18.02 19.65
CA PHE A 19 3.33 -19.32 19.00
C PHE A 19 4.78 -19.64 18.64
N TYR A 20 5.70 -18.68 18.81
CA TYR A 20 7.12 -18.92 18.58
C TYR A 20 7.76 -19.44 19.85
N ASP A 21 8.37 -20.62 19.76
CA ASP A 21 9.19 -21.15 20.83
C ASP A 21 10.53 -20.41 20.89
N HIS A 22 11.02 -20.18 22.11
CA HIS A 22 12.38 -19.68 22.30
C HIS A 22 13.37 -20.81 21.97
N CYS A 23 14.24 -20.57 20.99
CA CYS A 23 15.38 -21.43 20.75
C CYS A 23 16.38 -21.29 21.92
N PRO A 24 16.80 -22.39 22.57
CA PRO A 24 17.84 -22.33 23.61
C PRO A 24 19.19 -21.92 23.01
N GLY A 25 20.03 -21.27 23.83
CA GLY A 25 21.35 -20.75 23.42
C GLY A 25 21.42 -19.23 23.39
N ASP A 26 22.57 -18.69 23.01
CA ASP A 26 22.79 -17.25 22.89
C ASP A 26 22.61 -16.81 21.43
N PRO A 27 21.59 -15.98 21.12
CA PRO A 27 21.31 -15.51 19.77
C PRO A 27 22.36 -14.53 19.22
N LEU A 28 23.26 -14.02 20.07
CA LEU A 28 24.33 -13.10 19.70
C LEU A 28 25.67 -13.82 19.44
N ILE A 29 25.69 -15.15 19.46
CA ILE A 29 26.87 -15.92 19.05
C ILE A 29 27.22 -15.59 17.60
N ASN A 30 28.40 -15.01 17.42
CA ASN A 30 28.99 -14.75 16.11
C ASN A 30 30.02 -15.82 15.74
N TRP A 31 30.29 -15.97 14.44
CA TRP A 31 31.23 -16.96 13.90
C TRP A 31 32.68 -16.46 13.86
N LYS A 32 33.03 -15.48 14.71
CA LYS A 32 34.34 -14.81 14.78
C LYS A 32 34.83 -14.34 13.40
N GLU A 33 35.78 -15.07 12.82
CA GLU A 33 36.44 -14.75 11.55
C GLU A 33 35.68 -15.26 10.32
N ARG A 34 34.63 -16.06 10.51
CA ARG A 34 33.83 -16.62 9.41
C ARG A 34 32.43 -16.03 9.40
N THR A 35 31.77 -16.12 8.25
CA THR A 35 30.39 -15.68 8.06
C THR A 35 29.47 -16.88 7.85
N TYR A 36 28.15 -16.65 7.89
CA TYR A 36 27.16 -17.68 7.57
C TYR A 36 27.32 -18.27 6.16
N ALA A 37 28.00 -17.57 5.25
CA ALA A 37 28.28 -18.07 3.91
C ALA A 37 29.08 -19.39 3.95
N THR A 38 30.01 -19.55 4.90
CA THR A 38 30.82 -20.77 4.99
C THR A 38 29.98 -22.02 5.27
N VAL A 39 28.90 -21.89 6.04
CA VAL A 39 27.97 -23.02 6.29
C VAL A 39 27.22 -23.38 5.01
N LEU A 40 26.77 -22.37 4.26
CA LEU A 40 26.05 -22.57 3.01
C LEU A 40 26.96 -23.17 1.94
N GLU A 41 28.21 -22.70 1.81
CA GLU A 41 29.20 -23.28 0.90
C GLU A 41 29.38 -24.77 1.18
N TYR A 42 29.62 -25.15 2.44
CA TYR A 42 29.83 -26.54 2.81
C TYR A 42 28.62 -27.44 2.48
N ILE A 43 27.40 -26.94 2.68
CA ILE A 43 26.16 -27.71 2.41
C ILE A 43 25.84 -27.78 0.91
N LEU A 44 26.15 -26.73 0.14
CA LEU A 44 25.64 -26.56 -1.22
C LEU A 44 26.57 -27.08 -2.33
N MET A 45 27.82 -27.40 -2.02
CA MET A 45 28.90 -27.60 -3.00
C MET A 45 28.70 -28.73 -4.03
N ASN A 46 27.88 -29.75 -3.77
CA ASN A 46 27.84 -30.96 -4.63
C ASN A 46 26.45 -31.39 -5.13
N ILE A 47 25.37 -30.69 -4.76
CA ILE A 47 23.99 -31.11 -5.09
C ILE A 47 23.11 -30.00 -5.68
N THR A 48 23.69 -28.83 -5.94
CA THR A 48 22.93 -27.62 -6.31
C THR A 48 23.20 -27.20 -7.75
N LYS A 49 22.14 -26.87 -8.49
CA LYS A 49 22.22 -26.18 -9.79
C LYS A 49 21.95 -24.69 -9.61
N PHE A 50 23.00 -23.89 -9.72
CA PHE A 50 22.92 -22.43 -9.65
C PHE A 50 22.49 -21.83 -11.00
N ASN A 51 22.01 -20.58 -10.96
CA ASN A 51 21.51 -19.85 -12.14
C ASN A 51 20.32 -20.52 -12.85
N THR A 52 19.69 -21.50 -12.21
CA THR A 52 18.51 -22.20 -12.71
C THR A 52 17.27 -21.67 -12.00
N LYS A 53 16.67 -20.61 -12.55
CA LYS A 53 15.43 -20.04 -11.99
C LYS A 53 14.23 -20.91 -12.38
N VAL A 54 13.54 -21.48 -11.40
CA VAL A 54 12.25 -22.17 -11.61
C VAL A 54 11.15 -21.14 -11.89
N THR A 55 10.32 -21.41 -12.90
CA THR A 55 9.20 -20.56 -13.30
C THR A 55 7.85 -21.24 -13.19
N GLU A 56 7.79 -22.57 -13.30
CA GLU A 56 6.54 -23.33 -13.23
C GLU A 56 6.80 -24.74 -12.65
N ILE A 57 5.87 -25.24 -11.84
CA ILE A 57 5.86 -26.59 -11.27
C ILE A 57 4.53 -27.23 -11.64
N LYS A 58 4.57 -28.24 -12.52
CA LYS A 58 3.44 -29.03 -12.97
C LYS A 58 3.33 -30.32 -12.15
N TYR A 59 2.33 -30.41 -11.28
CA TYR A 59 2.19 -31.50 -10.31
C TYR A 59 0.83 -32.24 -10.36
N GLU A 60 0.02 -32.00 -11.39
CA GLU A 60 -1.24 -32.75 -11.62
C GLU A 60 -0.97 -34.26 -11.81
N GLU A 61 0.09 -34.57 -12.55
CA GLU A 61 0.49 -35.93 -12.90
C GLU A 61 1.89 -36.23 -12.34
N THR A 62 2.16 -37.52 -12.12
CA THR A 62 3.48 -38.03 -11.74
C THR A 62 4.18 -38.66 -12.95
N PRO A 63 5.47 -38.38 -13.20
CA PRO A 63 6.37 -37.59 -12.38
C PRO A 63 6.09 -36.07 -12.49
N VAL A 64 6.30 -35.36 -11.37
CA VAL A 64 6.17 -33.91 -11.29
C VAL A 64 7.20 -33.27 -12.22
N LYS A 65 6.77 -32.28 -13.00
CA LYS A 65 7.61 -31.57 -13.97
C LYS A 65 7.91 -30.16 -13.48
N VAL A 66 9.18 -29.82 -13.35
CA VAL A 66 9.67 -28.48 -12.99
C VAL A 66 10.27 -27.81 -14.21
N ILE A 67 9.75 -26.64 -14.56
CA ILE A 67 10.16 -25.86 -15.73
C ILE A 67 10.90 -24.61 -15.26
N THR A 68 11.97 -24.29 -15.97
CA THR A 68 12.90 -23.22 -15.62
C THR A 68 12.89 -22.12 -16.68
N ALA A 69 13.42 -20.95 -16.33
CA ALA A 69 13.36 -19.75 -17.16
C ALA A 69 14.11 -19.87 -18.49
N ASN A 70 15.09 -20.78 -18.59
CA ASN A 70 15.80 -21.12 -19.82
C ASN A 70 15.10 -22.23 -20.64
N GLY A 71 13.94 -22.71 -20.19
CA GLY A 71 13.15 -23.74 -20.87
C GLY A 71 13.54 -25.18 -20.52
N GLU A 72 14.49 -25.41 -19.61
CA GLU A 72 14.83 -26.78 -19.18
C GLU A 72 13.71 -27.38 -18.32
N GLU A 73 13.44 -28.66 -18.55
CA GLU A 73 12.47 -29.46 -17.80
C GLU A 73 13.17 -30.50 -16.90
N TYR A 74 12.72 -30.60 -15.66
CA TYR A 74 13.20 -31.57 -14.69
C TYR A 74 12.04 -32.43 -14.20
N LEU A 75 12.20 -33.75 -14.28
CA LEU A 75 11.21 -34.72 -13.80
C LEU A 75 11.62 -35.25 -12.43
N ALA A 76 10.68 -35.32 -11.50
CA ALA A 76 10.89 -35.85 -10.17
C ALA A 76 9.64 -36.55 -9.62
N ASP A 77 9.81 -37.59 -8.81
CA ASP A 77 8.69 -38.21 -8.11
C ASP A 77 8.10 -37.27 -7.04
N HIS A 78 8.96 -36.44 -6.45
CA HIS A 78 8.60 -35.49 -5.40
C HIS A 78 9.37 -34.17 -5.54
N VAL A 79 8.71 -33.05 -5.20
CA VAL A 79 9.31 -31.71 -5.21
C VAL A 79 9.16 -31.07 -3.83
N ILE A 80 10.27 -30.60 -3.26
CA ILE A 80 10.30 -29.79 -2.05
C ILE A 80 10.51 -28.34 -2.46
N ALA A 81 9.51 -27.50 -2.23
CA ALA A 81 9.58 -26.08 -2.53
C ALA A 81 9.98 -25.28 -1.27
N THR A 82 11.12 -24.59 -1.32
CA THR A 82 11.60 -23.68 -0.26
C THR A 82 11.70 -22.20 -0.70
N PRO A 83 10.81 -21.66 -1.58
CA PRO A 83 10.86 -20.22 -1.89
C PRO A 83 10.51 -19.39 -0.66
N SER A 84 11.09 -18.20 -0.57
CA SER A 84 10.69 -17.25 0.47
C SER A 84 9.24 -16.79 0.27
N LEU A 85 8.57 -16.37 1.35
CA LEU A 85 7.17 -15.93 1.29
C LEU A 85 6.96 -14.78 0.28
N GLY A 86 7.90 -13.83 0.18
CA GLY A 86 7.82 -12.75 -0.80
C GLY A 86 7.92 -13.25 -2.26
N VAL A 87 8.70 -14.31 -2.52
CA VAL A 87 8.75 -14.95 -3.84
C VAL A 87 7.44 -15.66 -4.15
N LEU A 88 6.85 -16.35 -3.15
CA LEU A 88 5.52 -16.95 -3.29
C LEU A 88 4.48 -15.87 -3.62
N GLN A 89 4.38 -14.81 -2.81
CA GLN A 89 3.43 -13.72 -3.01
C GLN A 89 3.52 -13.09 -4.40
N LYS A 90 4.73 -12.94 -4.94
CA LYS A 90 4.96 -12.34 -6.26
C LYS A 90 4.62 -13.27 -7.43
N ASN A 91 4.84 -14.58 -7.30
CA ASN A 91 4.78 -15.51 -8.43
C ASN A 91 3.72 -16.62 -8.25
N ILE A 92 2.85 -16.54 -7.24
CA ILE A 92 1.89 -17.60 -6.91
C ILE A 92 0.97 -17.96 -8.08
N ASP A 93 0.62 -16.95 -8.88
CA ASP A 93 -0.33 -17.06 -9.99
C ASP A 93 0.25 -17.88 -11.17
N THR A 94 1.58 -18.07 -11.25
CA THR A 94 2.24 -18.78 -12.36
C THR A 94 3.14 -19.95 -11.92
N LEU A 95 3.60 -19.97 -10.67
CA LEU A 95 4.60 -20.92 -10.19
C LEU A 95 4.07 -22.35 -10.06
N PHE A 96 2.77 -22.53 -9.87
CA PHE A 96 2.14 -23.83 -9.59
C PHE A 96 1.04 -24.13 -10.59
N ASN A 97 1.06 -25.35 -11.14
CA ASN A 97 0.06 -25.84 -12.08
C ASN A 97 -0.29 -27.31 -11.74
N PRO A 98 -1.51 -27.62 -11.28
CA PRO A 98 -2.64 -26.71 -11.07
C PRO A 98 -2.35 -25.67 -9.97
N GLN A 99 -3.25 -24.70 -9.79
CA GLN A 99 -3.13 -23.73 -8.70
C GLN A 99 -3.19 -24.42 -7.32
N LEU A 100 -2.51 -23.84 -6.33
CA LEU A 100 -2.53 -24.37 -4.97
C LEU A 100 -3.96 -24.35 -4.39
N PRO A 101 -4.30 -25.28 -3.47
CA PRO A 101 -5.58 -25.24 -2.77
C PRO A 101 -5.82 -23.91 -2.04
N GLU A 102 -7.08 -23.49 -1.96
CA GLU A 102 -7.50 -22.18 -1.45
C GLU A 102 -6.89 -21.84 -0.07
N LYS A 103 -6.81 -22.83 0.83
CA LYS A 103 -6.21 -22.66 2.16
C LYS A 103 -4.74 -22.22 2.10
N LYS A 104 -3.95 -22.76 1.16
CA LYS A 104 -2.54 -22.37 0.96
C LYS A 104 -2.45 -21.01 0.28
N LEU A 105 -3.29 -20.74 -0.72
CA LEU A 105 -3.35 -19.44 -1.38
C LEU A 105 -3.69 -18.31 -0.40
N ASN A 106 -4.72 -18.50 0.43
CA ASN A 106 -5.13 -17.52 1.45
C ASN A 106 -4.04 -17.28 2.52
N ALA A 107 -3.17 -18.26 2.79
CA ALA A 107 -2.03 -18.09 3.69
C ALA A 107 -0.88 -17.29 3.06
N ILE A 108 -0.71 -17.38 1.74
CA ILE A 108 0.34 -16.67 0.98
C ILE A 108 -0.12 -15.24 0.67
N LYS A 109 -1.34 -15.10 0.14
CA LYS A 109 -1.94 -13.85 -0.37
C LYS A 109 -3.37 -13.72 0.16
N PRO A 110 -3.56 -13.17 1.37
CA PRO A 110 -4.88 -13.05 1.98
C PRO A 110 -5.80 -12.10 1.18
N GLN A 111 -6.97 -12.59 0.74
CA GLN A 111 -7.89 -11.82 -0.12
C GLN A 111 -8.62 -10.65 0.56
N LYS A 112 -8.56 -10.58 1.91
CA LYS A 112 -9.29 -9.59 2.74
C LYS A 112 -8.34 -8.68 3.53
N ARG A 113 -7.07 -8.61 3.11
CA ARG A 113 -6.01 -7.90 3.84
C ARG A 113 -6.34 -6.42 4.05
N TRP A 114 -6.98 -5.78 3.09
CA TRP A 114 -7.34 -4.35 3.18
C TRP A 114 -8.27 -4.02 4.35
N LEU A 115 -9.07 -4.97 4.84
CA LEU A 115 -9.95 -4.77 6.00
C LEU A 115 -9.16 -4.45 7.28
N LEU A 116 -7.88 -4.84 7.34
CA LEU A 116 -6.97 -4.48 8.44
C LEU A 116 -6.71 -2.97 8.50
N GLY A 117 -6.89 -2.27 7.38
CA GLY A 117 -6.74 -0.82 7.30
C GLY A 117 -7.93 -0.02 7.83
N ILE A 118 -9.04 -0.66 8.20
CA ILE A 118 -10.20 0.03 8.78
C ILE A 118 -9.83 0.53 10.17
N SER A 119 -9.63 1.84 10.29
CA SER A 119 -9.17 2.49 11.54
C SER A 119 -10.31 2.91 12.45
N SER A 120 -11.45 3.33 11.87
CA SER A 120 -12.62 3.72 12.63
C SER A 120 -13.90 3.60 11.82
N GLY A 121 -15.03 3.40 12.51
CA GLY A 121 -16.37 3.41 11.94
C GLY A 121 -17.27 4.34 12.75
N ILE A 122 -17.90 5.30 12.09
CA ILE A 122 -18.79 6.27 12.74
C ILE A 122 -20.16 6.29 12.09
N ARG A 123 -21.18 6.63 12.90
CA ARG A 123 -22.50 6.99 12.39
C ARG A 123 -22.45 8.45 11.93
N VAL A 124 -22.95 8.73 10.73
CA VAL A 124 -22.96 10.09 10.20
C VAL A 124 -24.02 10.92 10.92
N GLU A 125 -23.61 12.08 11.43
CA GLU A 125 -24.50 12.99 12.13
C GLU A 125 -25.68 13.38 11.25
N HIS A 126 -26.88 13.46 11.85
CA HIS A 126 -28.15 13.70 11.16
C HIS A 126 -28.53 12.65 10.08
N LYS A 127 -27.78 11.54 9.94
CA LYS A 127 -28.07 10.41 9.04
C LYS A 127 -27.88 9.08 9.77
N PRO A 128 -28.79 8.68 10.67
CA PRO A 128 -28.59 7.54 11.57
C PRO A 128 -28.48 6.17 10.87
N LYS A 129 -28.91 6.08 9.60
CA LYS A 129 -28.80 4.86 8.75
C LYS A 129 -27.56 4.85 7.86
N LEU A 130 -26.64 5.80 8.03
CA LEU A 130 -25.41 5.90 7.27
C LEU A 130 -24.20 5.67 8.18
N LEU A 131 -23.40 4.67 7.82
CA LEU A 131 -22.11 4.38 8.44
C LEU A 131 -21.00 4.85 7.52
N LEU A 132 -19.98 5.47 8.11
CA LEU A 132 -18.75 5.86 7.44
C LEU A 132 -17.58 5.11 8.08
N PHE A 133 -16.77 4.45 7.26
CA PHE A 133 -15.55 3.78 7.69
C PHE A 133 -14.33 4.50 7.10
N TRP A 134 -13.33 4.72 7.94
CA TRP A 134 -12.03 5.24 7.53
C TRP A 134 -11.07 4.08 7.27
N VAL A 135 -10.43 4.10 6.10
CA VAL A 135 -9.38 3.14 5.73
C VAL A 135 -8.07 3.91 5.60
N THR A 136 -6.99 3.37 6.17
CA THR A 136 -5.70 4.05 6.26
C THR A 136 -4.55 3.14 5.86
N GLY A 137 -3.41 3.74 5.50
CA GLY A 137 -2.16 3.02 5.27
C GLY A 137 -2.08 2.30 3.91
N PRO A 138 -1.20 1.28 3.77
CA PRO A 138 -0.95 0.62 2.49
C PRO A 138 -2.18 -0.12 1.94
N TYR A 139 -3.17 -0.37 2.79
CA TYR A 139 -4.43 -1.04 2.49
C TYR A 139 -5.37 -0.24 1.59
N ILE A 140 -5.19 1.10 1.49
CA ILE A 140 -6.04 1.96 0.66
C ILE A 140 -5.96 1.51 -0.81
N LYS A 141 -4.74 1.32 -1.33
CA LYS A 141 -4.55 0.94 -2.74
C LYS A 141 -5.22 -0.40 -3.04
N GLU A 142 -5.04 -1.39 -2.18
CA GLU A 142 -5.71 -2.68 -2.32
C GLU A 142 -7.23 -2.52 -2.36
N MET A 143 -7.79 -1.77 -1.40
CA MET A 143 -9.24 -1.52 -1.31
C MET A 143 -9.76 -0.82 -2.57
N GLU A 144 -9.06 0.19 -3.09
CA GLU A 144 -9.50 0.95 -4.27
C GLU A 144 -9.42 0.13 -5.58
N THR A 145 -8.46 -0.80 -5.68
CA THR A 145 -8.30 -1.65 -6.88
C THR A 145 -9.24 -2.86 -6.95
N LEU A 146 -9.95 -3.19 -5.87
CA LEU A 146 -10.86 -4.35 -5.88
C LEU A 146 -12.01 -4.17 -6.88
N PRO A 147 -12.52 -5.24 -7.49
CA PRO A 147 -13.82 -5.19 -8.18
C PRO A 147 -14.93 -4.78 -7.20
N GLU A 148 -15.92 -4.03 -7.70
CA GLU A 148 -16.97 -3.44 -6.86
C GLU A 148 -17.80 -4.52 -6.14
N GLU A 149 -18.10 -5.62 -6.82
CA GLU A 149 -18.87 -6.74 -6.28
C GLU A 149 -18.15 -7.37 -5.09
N ILE A 150 -16.86 -7.65 -5.24
CA ILE A 150 -16.01 -8.23 -4.19
C ILE A 150 -15.90 -7.26 -3.01
N PHE A 151 -15.70 -5.97 -3.27
CA PHE A 151 -15.65 -4.96 -2.22
C PHE A 151 -16.95 -4.93 -1.40
N GLN A 152 -18.10 -4.92 -2.06
CA GLN A 152 -19.41 -4.89 -1.40
C GLN A 152 -19.67 -6.13 -0.56
N GLU A 153 -19.36 -7.33 -1.07
CA GLU A 153 -19.49 -8.57 -0.31
C GLU A 153 -18.60 -8.59 0.94
N GLN A 154 -17.34 -8.18 0.79
CA GLN A 154 -16.40 -8.13 1.92
C GLN A 154 -16.81 -7.11 2.98
N VAL A 155 -17.37 -5.97 2.59
CA VAL A 155 -17.96 -4.98 3.53
C VAL A 155 -19.16 -5.57 4.28
N LYS A 156 -20.08 -6.27 3.59
CA LYS A 156 -21.22 -6.92 4.23
C LYS A 156 -20.78 -7.96 5.26
N GLU A 157 -19.79 -8.79 4.90
CA GLU A 157 -19.24 -9.79 5.82
C GLU A 157 -18.58 -9.13 7.03
N PHE A 158 -17.79 -8.07 6.82
CA PHE A 158 -17.17 -7.30 7.90
C PHE A 158 -18.23 -6.76 8.86
N VAL A 159 -19.24 -6.06 8.35
CA VAL A 159 -20.32 -5.49 9.19
C VAL A 159 -21.07 -6.59 9.93
N LYS A 160 -21.41 -7.70 9.26
CA LYS A 160 -22.10 -8.84 9.89
C LYS A 160 -21.25 -9.48 10.98
N ARG A 161 -19.95 -9.64 10.76
CA ARG A 161 -19.02 -10.25 11.71
C ARG A 161 -18.91 -9.45 13.01
N PHE A 162 -18.83 -8.12 12.92
CA PHE A 162 -18.62 -7.26 14.10
C PHE A 162 -19.93 -6.82 14.76
N PHE A 163 -20.99 -6.55 13.99
CA PHE A 163 -22.24 -5.99 14.51
C PHE A 163 -23.42 -6.98 14.52
N GLY A 164 -23.34 -8.08 13.78
CA GLY A 164 -24.46 -9.01 13.58
C GLY A 164 -24.88 -9.79 14.82
N LYS A 165 -24.03 -9.87 15.85
CA LYS A 165 -24.42 -10.44 17.16
C LYS A 165 -25.15 -9.44 18.06
N ALA A 166 -24.86 -8.16 17.89
CA ALA A 166 -25.40 -7.09 18.74
C ALA A 166 -26.68 -6.47 18.15
N TYR A 167 -26.83 -6.52 16.83
CA TYR A 167 -27.92 -5.86 16.12
C TYR A 167 -28.54 -6.79 15.08
N ASN A 168 -29.86 -6.66 14.86
CA ASN A 168 -30.53 -7.29 13.74
C ASN A 168 -30.25 -6.47 12.47
N LEU A 169 -29.26 -6.90 11.70
CA LEU A 169 -28.79 -6.17 10.53
C LEU A 169 -29.60 -6.52 9.29
N THR A 170 -30.07 -5.50 8.57
CA THR A 170 -30.56 -5.64 7.20
C THR A 170 -29.42 -5.38 6.21
N ASP A 171 -29.53 -5.95 5.01
CA ASP A 171 -28.59 -5.65 3.94
C ASP A 171 -28.59 -4.14 3.59
N PRO A 172 -27.40 -3.52 3.47
CA PRO A 172 -27.30 -2.12 3.10
C PRO A 172 -27.80 -1.93 1.66
N LYS A 173 -28.62 -0.89 1.46
CA LYS A 173 -29.14 -0.55 0.12
C LYS A 173 -28.05 -0.03 -0.82
N ILE A 174 -27.05 0.65 -0.25
CA ILE A 174 -25.98 1.30 -0.99
C ILE A 174 -24.69 1.09 -0.19
N ILE A 175 -23.66 0.60 -0.88
CA ILE A 175 -22.28 0.58 -0.42
C ILE A 175 -21.49 1.40 -1.44
N LYS A 176 -20.63 2.32 -0.96
CA LYS A 176 -19.75 3.12 -1.80
C LYS A 176 -18.39 3.23 -1.13
N ARG A 177 -17.34 3.31 -1.96
CA ARG A 177 -15.98 3.67 -1.57
C ARG A 177 -15.54 4.93 -2.29
N SER A 178 -14.63 5.66 -1.67
CA SER A 178 -13.85 6.68 -2.35
C SER A 178 -12.68 6.04 -3.11
N LEU A 179 -12.24 6.70 -4.18
CA LEU A 179 -11.09 6.29 -5.01
C LEU A 179 -10.06 7.43 -5.09
N TRP A 180 -9.79 8.11 -3.97
CA TRP A 180 -8.96 9.32 -3.97
C TRP A 180 -7.51 9.03 -4.36
N ASN A 181 -6.97 7.86 -3.97
CA ASN A 181 -5.57 7.52 -4.19
C ASN A 181 -5.30 7.04 -5.64
N THR A 182 -6.23 6.32 -6.27
CA THR A 182 -6.11 5.86 -7.66
C THR A 182 -6.70 6.82 -8.69
N ASN A 183 -7.39 7.88 -8.27
CA ASN A 183 -7.90 8.89 -9.20
C ASN A 183 -6.76 9.80 -9.67
N GLU A 184 -6.53 9.84 -10.98
CA GLU A 184 -5.45 10.59 -11.62
C GLU A 184 -5.48 12.10 -11.31
N ASN A 185 -6.64 12.66 -10.94
CA ASN A 185 -6.78 14.07 -10.61
C ASN A 185 -6.46 14.40 -9.13
N PHE A 186 -6.39 13.40 -8.26
CA PHE A 186 -6.16 13.60 -6.82
C PHE A 186 -4.88 12.90 -6.33
N LEU A 187 -4.64 11.65 -6.76
CA LEU A 187 -3.43 10.85 -6.44
C LEU A 187 -3.09 10.81 -4.94
N GLY A 188 -4.10 10.90 -4.09
CA GLY A 188 -3.94 11.04 -2.65
C GLY A 188 -5.17 11.67 -2.00
N VAL A 189 -5.25 11.59 -0.67
CA VAL A 189 -6.36 12.17 0.09
C VAL A 189 -5.99 13.56 0.60
N TYR A 190 -4.81 13.67 1.22
CA TYR A 190 -4.33 14.91 1.82
C TYR A 190 -2.82 15.01 1.74
N SER A 191 -2.34 16.25 1.65
CA SER A 191 -0.92 16.57 1.73
C SER A 191 -0.39 16.35 3.16
N PHE A 192 0.75 15.67 3.32
CA PHE A 192 1.45 15.50 4.60
C PHE A 192 2.92 15.89 4.48
N TYR A 193 3.49 16.40 5.58
CA TYR A 193 4.91 16.74 5.62
C TYR A 193 5.73 15.45 5.85
N GLY A 194 6.46 15.02 4.83
CA GLY A 194 7.26 13.80 4.87
C GLY A 194 8.62 14.03 5.53
N LEU A 195 9.14 13.01 6.23
CA LEU A 195 10.50 13.03 6.81
C LEU A 195 11.59 13.37 5.79
N GLN A 196 11.40 12.94 4.53
CA GLN A 196 12.35 13.22 3.47
C GLN A 196 12.33 14.70 3.05
N THR A 197 11.17 15.35 3.05
CA THR A 197 11.04 16.79 2.80
C THR A 197 11.78 17.60 3.86
N ASP A 198 11.67 17.20 5.13
CA ASP A 198 12.34 17.84 6.26
C ASP A 198 13.88 17.79 6.14
N VAL A 199 14.42 16.64 5.75
CA VAL A 199 15.87 16.44 5.56
C VAL A 199 16.41 17.17 4.33
N SER A 200 15.58 17.33 3.29
CA SER A 200 16.02 17.87 2.00
C SER A 200 16.20 19.38 2.01
N GLY A 201 15.58 20.09 2.97
CA GLY A 201 15.65 21.54 3.10
C GLY A 201 14.55 22.39 2.41
N PRO A 202 13.85 21.98 1.33
CA PRO A 202 12.77 22.78 0.79
C PRO A 202 11.52 22.67 1.66
N HIS A 203 10.93 23.83 1.96
CA HIS A 203 9.75 23.95 2.80
C HIS A 203 8.50 24.19 1.95
N THR A 204 7.32 23.97 2.52
CA THR A 204 6.03 24.30 1.86
C THR A 204 5.92 25.77 1.43
N GLU A 205 6.72 26.64 2.02
CA GLU A 205 6.79 28.08 1.73
C GLU A 205 7.42 28.35 0.35
N ASP A 206 8.33 27.49 -0.11
CA ASP A 206 8.96 27.61 -1.44
C ASP A 206 7.95 27.40 -2.59
N PHE A 207 6.85 26.69 -2.34
CA PHE A 207 5.76 26.54 -3.31
C PHE A 207 4.93 27.82 -3.47
N VAL A 208 4.92 28.70 -2.47
CA VAL A 208 4.12 29.94 -2.52
C VAL A 208 4.75 30.97 -3.44
N ASP A 209 6.07 30.93 -3.56
CA ASP A 209 6.82 31.90 -4.33
C ASP A 209 6.49 31.79 -5.82
N PRO A 210 6.08 32.90 -6.47
CA PRO A 210 5.71 32.88 -7.86
C PRO A 210 6.93 32.72 -8.77
N ILE A 211 6.74 32.03 -9.89
CA ILE A 211 7.73 32.01 -10.96
C ILE A 211 7.58 33.29 -11.79
N MET A 212 8.66 34.08 -11.78
CA MET A 212 8.78 35.34 -12.53
C MET A 212 9.65 35.12 -13.78
N LYS A 213 9.29 35.75 -14.90
CA LYS A 213 10.12 35.81 -16.11
C LYS A 213 10.09 37.23 -16.68
N PHE A 214 11.26 37.85 -16.86
CA PHE A 214 11.38 39.25 -17.28
C PHE A 214 10.52 40.20 -16.43
N ASP A 215 10.62 40.07 -15.09
CA ASP A 215 9.82 40.81 -14.09
C ASP A 215 8.29 40.66 -14.21
N LYS A 216 7.82 39.72 -15.03
CA LYS A 216 6.41 39.37 -15.16
C LYS A 216 6.10 38.08 -14.42
N LEU A 217 5.03 38.11 -13.62
CA LEU A 217 4.45 36.90 -13.01
C LEU A 217 3.98 35.94 -14.10
N VAL A 218 4.54 34.73 -14.14
CA VAL A 218 4.20 33.69 -15.13
C VAL A 218 3.42 32.54 -14.50
N LEU A 219 3.78 32.11 -13.29
CA LEU A 219 3.13 30.99 -12.62
C LEU A 219 3.07 31.21 -11.11
N GLN A 220 1.96 30.81 -10.49
CA GLN A 220 1.79 30.83 -9.05
C GLN A 220 1.02 29.57 -8.62
N PHE A 221 1.46 28.94 -7.53
CA PHE A 221 0.79 27.78 -6.96
C PHE A 221 -0.16 28.21 -5.84
N ALA A 222 -1.26 27.47 -5.72
CA ALA A 222 -2.30 27.68 -4.72
C ALA A 222 -2.91 26.33 -4.35
N GLY A 223 -3.22 26.12 -3.08
CA GLY A 223 -3.89 24.88 -2.63
C GLY A 223 -3.61 24.57 -1.18
N GLU A 224 -4.05 23.39 -0.73
CA GLU A 224 -3.79 22.92 0.63
C GLU A 224 -2.30 22.72 0.94
N ALA A 225 -1.49 22.42 -0.09
CA ALA A 225 -0.07 22.12 0.03
C ALA A 225 0.84 23.35 0.15
N THR A 226 0.31 24.57 0.00
CA THR A 226 1.12 25.81 -0.07
C THR A 226 1.14 26.59 1.24
N THR A 227 0.92 25.95 2.41
CA THR A 227 0.93 26.66 3.70
C THR A 227 1.53 25.79 4.82
N SER A 228 2.41 26.37 5.64
CA SER A 228 3.06 25.71 6.77
C SER A 228 2.24 25.69 8.07
N HIS A 229 1.30 26.64 8.24
CA HIS A 229 0.65 26.90 9.54
C HIS A 229 -0.73 26.29 9.73
N TYR A 230 -1.43 25.91 8.66
CA TYR A 230 -2.81 25.44 8.75
C TYR A 230 -3.03 24.21 7.89
N GLY A 231 -2.94 23.04 8.51
CA GLY A 231 -3.28 21.77 7.86
C GLY A 231 -4.70 21.77 7.27
N ILE A 232 -4.81 21.17 6.08
CA ILE A 232 -5.94 20.38 5.55
C ILE A 232 -7.36 20.83 5.98
N SER A 233 -7.73 22.10 5.76
CA SER A 233 -9.10 22.56 6.04
C SER A 233 -9.71 23.28 4.84
N LEU A 234 -10.94 22.91 4.48
CA LEU A 234 -11.78 23.56 3.46
C LEU A 234 -11.92 25.08 3.64
N ARG A 235 -11.82 25.58 4.89
CA ARG A 235 -11.85 27.03 5.17
C ARG A 235 -10.66 27.75 4.53
N HIS A 236 -9.53 27.07 4.29
CA HIS A 236 -8.32 27.67 3.74
C HIS A 236 -8.29 27.68 2.21
N THR A 237 -8.78 26.63 1.54
CA THR A 237 -8.97 26.64 0.08
C THR A 237 -9.82 27.83 -0.36
N ILE A 238 -10.89 28.13 0.39
CA ILE A 238 -11.74 29.31 0.18
C ILE A 238 -10.99 30.63 0.43
N LYS A 239 -10.08 30.67 1.42
CA LYS A 239 -9.28 31.85 1.77
C LYS A 239 -8.22 32.16 0.71
N ILE A 240 -7.59 31.13 0.14
CA ILE A 240 -6.62 31.23 -0.95
C ILE A 240 -7.31 31.75 -2.22
N ILE A 241 -8.46 31.18 -2.62
CA ILE A 241 -9.24 31.66 -3.78
C ILE A 241 -9.60 33.15 -3.63
N LYS A 242 -9.95 33.59 -2.43
CA LYS A 242 -10.21 35.02 -2.14
C LYS A 242 -8.96 35.90 -2.26
N MET A 243 -7.79 35.37 -1.94
CA MET A 243 -6.50 36.07 -2.05
C MET A 243 -6.03 36.16 -3.51
N THR A 244 -6.21 35.10 -4.30
CA THR A 244 -5.97 35.08 -5.75
C THR A 244 -6.90 36.06 -6.48
N ASN A 245 -8.17 36.17 -6.07
CA ASN A 245 -9.10 37.18 -6.60
C ASN A 245 -8.65 38.62 -6.27
N LYS A 246 -8.07 38.89 -5.10
CA LYS A 246 -7.49 40.21 -4.78
C LYS A 246 -6.27 40.53 -5.65
N LEU A 247 -5.43 39.54 -5.97
CA LEU A 247 -4.30 39.67 -6.89
C LEU A 247 -4.76 39.94 -8.33
N LEU A 248 -5.79 39.24 -8.81
CA LEU A 248 -6.43 39.49 -10.11
C LEU A 248 -7.01 40.91 -10.20
N ILE A 249 -7.66 41.40 -9.14
CA ILE A 249 -8.18 42.78 -9.08
C ILE A 249 -7.04 43.80 -9.08
N LYS A 250 -5.95 43.56 -8.33
CA LYS A 250 -4.76 44.42 -8.34
C LYS A 250 -4.09 44.46 -9.72
N LEU A 251 -3.94 43.31 -10.38
CA LEU A 251 -3.38 43.21 -11.74
C LEU A 251 -4.27 43.93 -12.76
N LYS A 252 -5.59 43.80 -12.64
CA LYS A 252 -6.54 44.52 -13.49
C LYS A 252 -6.43 46.04 -13.33
N ASN A 253 -6.33 46.53 -12.09
CA ASN A 253 -6.14 47.96 -11.80
C ASN A 253 -4.76 48.50 -12.23
N LEU A 254 -3.72 47.64 -12.27
CA LEU A 254 -2.38 48.00 -12.77
C LEU A 254 -2.36 48.08 -14.30
N ILE A 255 -3.10 47.21 -14.98
CA ILE A 255 -3.29 47.26 -16.44
C ILE A 255 -4.10 48.50 -16.82
N GLU A 256 -5.19 48.80 -16.10
CA GLU A 256 -6.01 50.00 -16.34
C GLU A 256 -5.29 51.32 -16.05
N LYS A 257 -4.31 51.33 -15.13
CA LYS A 257 -3.48 52.53 -14.85
C LYS A 257 -2.29 52.72 -15.80
N ASN A 258 -1.83 51.66 -16.46
CA ASN A 258 -0.69 51.72 -17.40
C ASN A 258 -1.11 51.69 -18.88
N CYS A 259 -2.40 51.49 -19.18
CA CYS A 259 -2.97 51.80 -20.48
C CYS A 259 -3.44 53.26 -20.50
N ILE A 260 -2.49 54.17 -20.72
CA ILE A 260 -2.77 55.53 -21.20
C ILE A 260 -3.09 55.41 -22.69
N PHE A 261 -4.29 55.81 -23.10
CA PHE A 261 -4.50 56.43 -24.41
C PHE A 261 -4.10 57.89 -24.30
#